data_AF-A0A517U680-F1
#
_entry.id   AF-A0A517U680-F1
#
_cell.length_a   1.000
_cell.length_b   1.000
_cell.length_c   1.000
_cell.angle_alpha   90.00
_cell.angle_beta   90.00
_cell.angle_gamma   90.00
#
_symmetry.space_group_name_H-M   'P 1'
#
loop_
_entity.id
_entity.type
_entity.pdbx_description
1 polymer ?
#
loop_
_entity_poly.entity_id
_entity_poly.type
_entity_poly.pdbx_seq_one_letter_code
_entity_poly.pdbx_strand_id
1 'polypeptide(L)'
;MASPQSLEVARRARLIYDEQLREQLEREHANEFVAIEPESARFFLGATLSEAIQAARRAFPDRLPFALRIGHNSTVHLGALAS
;
A
#
# COMPACT_ATOMS: atom_id res chain seq x y z
N MET A 1 -17.63 0.37 -7.29
CA MET A 1 -17.63 0.31 -5.81
C MET A 1 -16.49 -0.60 -5.39
N ALA A 2 -15.65 -0.18 -4.44
CA ALA A 2 -14.62 -1.05 -3.89
C ALA A 2 -15.28 -2.22 -3.14
N SER A 3 -14.77 -3.44 -3.29
CA SER A 3 -15.30 -4.57 -2.54
C SER A 3 -14.89 -4.48 -1.06
N PRO A 4 -15.64 -5.09 -0.13
CA PRO A 4 -15.25 -5.18 1.28
C PRO A 4 -13.85 -5.75 1.47
N GLN A 5 -13.48 -6.74 0.65
CA GLN A 5 -12.13 -7.32 0.64
C GLN A 5 -11.06 -6.30 0.28
N SER A 6 -11.28 -5.49 -0.76
CA SER A 6 -10.31 -4.45 -1.15
C SER A 6 -10.15 -3.37 -0.09
N LEU A 7 -11.22 -3.04 0.66
CA LEU A 7 -11.15 -2.09 1.77
C LEU A 7 -10.34 -2.63 2.95
N GLU A 8 -10.53 -3.90 3.30
CA GLU A 8 -9.77 -4.53 4.38
C GLU A 8 -8.28 -4.66 4.04
N VAL A 9 -7.96 -5.01 2.80
CA VAL A 9 -6.58 -5.02 2.27
C VAL A 9 -5.94 -3.65 2.41
N ALA A 10 -6.65 -2.58 2.01
CA ALA A 10 -6.17 -1.21 2.12
C ALA A 10 -5.92 -0.80 3.58
N ARG A 11 -6.85 -1.14 4.49
CA ARG A 11 -6.73 -0.85 5.92
C ARG A 11 -5.52 -1.52 6.54
N ARG A 12 -5.33 -2.82 6.31
CA ARG A 12 -4.19 -3.57 6.86
C ARG A 12 -2.86 -3.09 6.31
N ALA A 13 -2.78 -2.85 5.01
CA ALA A 13 -1.56 -2.33 4.38
C ALA A 13 -1.21 -0.92 4.90
N ARG A 14 -2.22 -0.07 5.17
CA ARG A 14 -2.00 1.24 5.78
C ARG A 14 -1.37 1.12 7.17
N LEU A 15 -1.89 0.23 8.01
CA LEU A 15 -1.33 0.00 9.35
C LEU A 15 0.14 -0.43 9.28
N ILE A 16 0.48 -1.35 8.38
CA ILE A 16 1.87 -1.77 8.17
C ILE A 16 2.75 -0.59 7.73
N TYR A 17 2.27 0.25 6.80
CA TYR A 17 3.00 1.44 6.41
C TYR A 17 3.23 2.35 7.61
N ASP A 18 2.17 2.76 8.29
CA ASP A 18 2.22 3.77 9.36
C ASP A 18 3.04 3.31 10.57
N GLU A 19 2.92 2.04 10.97
CA GLU A 19 3.56 1.51 12.17
C GLU A 19 4.98 1.00 11.95
N GLN A 20 5.31 0.54 10.73
CA GLN A 20 6.56 -0.21 10.50
C GLN A 20 7.46 0.40 9.43
N LEU A 21 6.88 0.96 8.36
CA LEU A 21 7.67 1.32 7.17
C LEU A 21 7.86 2.83 7.02
N ARG A 22 6.95 3.64 7.57
CA ARG A 22 6.83 5.07 7.29
C ARG A 22 8.13 5.82 7.52
N GLU A 23 8.72 5.69 8.71
CA GLU A 23 9.91 6.47 9.08
C GLU A 23 11.09 6.18 8.13
N GLN A 24 11.32 4.90 7.81
CA GLN A 24 12.39 4.50 6.92
C GLN A 24 12.10 4.92 5.47
N LEU A 25 10.92 4.58 4.95
CA LEU A 25 10.59 4.82 3.55
C LEU A 25 10.47 6.31 3.24
N GLU A 26 9.92 7.12 4.14
CA GLU A 26 9.86 8.57 3.93
C GLU A 26 11.25 9.22 3.92
N ARG A 27 12.23 8.64 4.62
CA ARG A 27 13.61 9.10 4.62
C ARG A 27 14.36 8.69 3.35
N GLU A 28 14.20 7.45 2.92
CA GLU A 28 15.05 6.82 1.87
C GLU A 28 14.41 6.84 0.48
N HIS A 29 13.09 6.87 0.40
CA HIS A 29 12.29 6.57 -0.79
C HIS A 29 11.17 7.60 -1.01
N ALA A 30 11.38 8.84 -0.55
CA ALA A 30 10.40 9.91 -0.69
C ALA A 30 9.95 10.08 -2.15
N ASN A 31 8.65 10.29 -2.36
CA ASN A 31 8.00 10.46 -3.67
C ASN A 31 7.89 9.21 -4.56
N GLU A 32 8.57 8.10 -4.22
CA GLU A 32 8.38 6.81 -4.87
C GLU A 32 7.05 6.17 -4.43
N PHE A 33 6.75 5.00 -4.99
CA PHE A 33 5.58 4.21 -4.64
C PHE A 33 5.98 2.96 -3.88
N VAL A 34 5.17 2.60 -2.90
CA VAL A 34 5.27 1.31 -2.21
C VAL A 34 3.96 0.56 -2.39
N ALA A 35 4.05 -0.72 -2.77
CA ALA A 35 2.96 -1.67 -2.73
C ALA A 35 3.20 -2.65 -1.58
N ILE A 36 2.21 -2.80 -0.71
CA ILE A 36 2.28 -3.65 0.48
C ILE A 36 1.29 -4.80 0.31
N GLU A 37 1.77 -6.03 0.48
CA GLU A 37 0.96 -7.23 0.55
C GLU A 37 0.69 -7.52 2.04
N PRO A 38 -0.52 -7.25 2.54
CA PRO A 38 -0.78 -7.20 3.99
C PRO A 38 -0.79 -8.56 4.69
N GLU A 39 -0.94 -9.69 3.98
CA GLU A 39 -0.90 -11.03 4.58
C GLU A 39 0.52 -11.44 4.98
N SER A 40 1.51 -11.13 4.14
CA SER A 40 2.93 -11.41 4.43
C SER A 40 3.70 -10.24 5.02
N ALA A 41 3.10 -9.04 5.04
CA ALA A 41 3.75 -7.78 5.36
C ALA A 41 4.97 -7.44 4.46
N ARG A 42 5.11 -8.09 3.29
CA ARG A 42 6.13 -7.72 2.31
C ARG A 42 5.72 -6.45 1.59
N PHE A 43 6.70 -5.61 1.30
CA PHE A 43 6.53 -4.40 0.51
C PHE A 43 7.42 -4.42 -0.72
N PHE A 44 7.02 -3.65 -1.72
CA PHE A 44 7.67 -3.57 -3.03
C PHE A 44 7.70 -2.12 -3.47
N LEU A 45 8.89 -1.63 -3.82
CA LEU A 45 9.10 -0.25 -4.26
C LEU A 45 9.01 -0.15 -5.79
N GLY A 46 8.67 1.04 -6.28
CA GLY A 46 8.71 1.38 -7.70
C GLY A 46 8.74 2.89 -7.91
N ALA A 47 9.38 3.33 -8.99
CA ALA A 47 9.36 4.74 -9.40
C ALA A 47 7.95 5.16 -9.86
N THR A 48 7.14 4.18 -10.29
CA THR A 48 5.73 4.37 -10.63
C THR A 48 4.81 3.45 -9.82
N LEU A 49 3.54 3.86 -9.68
CA LEU A 49 2.49 3.05 -9.07
C LEU A 49 2.39 1.65 -9.70
N SER A 50 2.44 1.60 -11.04
CA SER A 50 2.35 0.35 -11.80
C SER A 50 3.52 -0.58 -11.53
N GLU A 51 4.75 -0.07 -11.41
CA GLU A 51 5.93 -0.86 -11.09
C GLU A 51 5.81 -1.53 -9.72
N ALA A 52 5.43 -0.77 -8.69
CA ALA A 52 5.27 -1.30 -7.34
C ALA A 52 4.19 -2.40 -7.30
N ILE A 53 3.04 -2.18 -7.95
CA ILE A 53 1.96 -3.17 -8.04
C ILE A 53 2.40 -4.42 -8.81
N GLN A 54 3.08 -4.26 -9.95
CA GLN A 54 3.56 -5.39 -10.74
C GLN A 54 4.62 -6.21 -9.98
N ALA A 55 5.50 -5.56 -9.23
CA ALA A 55 6.45 -6.25 -8.36
C ALA A 55 5.73 -7.10 -7.31
N ALA A 56 4.73 -6.53 -6.63
CA ALA A 56 3.93 -7.27 -5.64
C ALA A 56 3.16 -8.45 -6.25
N ARG A 57 2.52 -8.26 -7.41
CA ARG A 57 1.78 -9.31 -8.12
C ARG A 57 2.69 -10.43 -8.64
N ARG A 58 3.92 -10.13 -9.02
CA ARG A 58 4.90 -11.15 -9.41
C ARG A 58 5.31 -12.03 -8.22
N ALA A 59 5.46 -11.43 -7.04
CA ALA A 59 5.78 -12.18 -5.83
C ALA A 59 4.56 -12.93 -5.25
N PHE A 60 3.36 -12.37 -5.41
CA PHE A 60 2.11 -12.94 -4.91
C PHE A 60 0.98 -12.82 -5.95
N PRO A 61 0.90 -13.74 -6.93
CA PRO A 61 -0.06 -13.66 -8.04
C PRO A 61 -1.53 -13.66 -7.59
N ASP A 62 -1.82 -14.38 -6.51
CA ASP A 62 -3.19 -14.60 -6.01
C ASP A 62 -3.56 -13.67 -4.84
N ARG A 63 -2.70 -12.71 -4.48
CA ARG A 63 -2.95 -11.77 -3.38
C ARG A 63 -3.10 -10.35 -3.88
N LEU A 64 -3.90 -9.57 -3.14
CA LEU A 64 -4.14 -8.17 -3.44
C LEU A 64 -3.14 -7.30 -2.67
N PRO A 65 -2.23 -6.59 -3.35
CA PRO A 65 -1.47 -5.54 -2.70
C PRO A 65 -2.29 -4.25 -2.60
N PHE A 66 -1.90 -3.38 -1.67
CA PHE A 66 -2.32 -1.98 -1.66
C PHE A 66 -1.11 -1.09 -1.90
N ALA A 67 -1.22 -0.13 -2.81
CA ALA A 67 -0.14 0.77 -3.13
C ALA A 67 -0.44 2.22 -2.73
N LEU A 68 0.59 2.92 -2.27
CA LEU A 68 0.55 4.34 -1.91
C LEU A 68 1.83 5.04 -2.34
N ARG A 69 1.76 6.37 -2.44
CA ARG A 69 2.93 7.21 -2.68
C ARG A 69 3.57 7.58 -1.34
N ILE A 70 4.86 7.31 -1.21
CA ILE A 70 5.61 7.48 0.03
C ILE A 70 5.71 8.97 0.37
N GLY A 71 5.51 9.30 1.65
CA GLY A 71 5.50 10.68 2.16
C GLY A 71 4.26 11.49 1.78
N HIS A 72 3.30 10.90 1.07
CA HIS A 72 2.05 11.56 0.70
C HIS A 72 0.92 10.97 1.52
N ASN A 73 0.38 11.79 2.43
CA ASN A 73 -0.84 11.46 3.16
C ASN A 73 -1.99 11.30 2.15
N SER A 74 -2.25 10.06 1.75
CA SER A 74 -3.53 9.68 1.19
C SER A 74 -4.47 9.51 2.38
N THR A 75 -4.91 10.63 2.94
CA THR A 75 -6.02 10.69 3.90
C THR A 75 -7.31 10.36 3.14
N VAL A 76 -7.38 9.15 2.59
CA VAL A 76 -8.67 8.53 2.32
C VAL A 76 -9.19 8.22 3.70
N HIS A 77 -9.96 9.15 4.27
CA HIS A 77 -10.86 8.83 5.36
C HIS A 77 -11.63 7.60 4.88
N LEU A 78 -11.29 6.42 5.41
CA LEU A 78 -12.04 5.18 5.19
C LEU A 78 -13.52 5.34 5.60
N GLY A 79 -13.89 6.46 6.26
CA GLY A 79 -15.26 6.89 6.50
C GLY A 79 -16.00 7.50 5.29
N ALA A 80 -15.35 7.77 4.15
CA ALA A 80 -16.03 8.30 2.95
C ALA A 80 -16.55 7.21 1.99
N LEU A 81 -16.32 5.94 2.30
CA LEU A 81 -16.89 4.79 1.56
C LEU A 81 -17.96 4.05 2.39
N ALA A 82 -18.34 4.63 3.53
CA ALA A 82 -19.42 4.18 4.39
C ALA A 82 -20.32 5.38 4.76
N SER A 83 -20.92 6.00 3.75
CA SER A 83 -22.07 6.91 3.88
C SER A 83 -22.99 6.76 2.67
#